data_AF-A0A7W0XQC8-F1
#
_entry.id   AF-A0A7W0XQC8-F1
#
_cell.length_a   1.000
_cell.length_b   1.000
_cell.length_c   1.000
_cell.angle_alpha   90.00
_cell.angle_beta   90.00
_cell.angle_gamma   90.00
#
_symmetry.space_group_name_H-M   'P 1'
#
loop_
_entity.id
_entity.type
_entity.pdbx_description
1 polymer ?
#
loop_
_entity_poly.entity_id
_entity_poly.type
_entity_poly.pdbx_seq_one_letter_code
_entity_poly.pdbx_strand_id
1 'polypeptide(L)'
;HAAGQKLHRVVKKIRRHMFVFMTNRAIEPTNNGSERALRPAVPFRKITNGFRSEWGARLYADIRSVIEPARRRACGALDAIRITLAGQPLPLTS
;
A
#
# COMPACT_ATOMS: atom_id res chain seq x y z
N HIS A 1 -1.27 -5.00 30.31
CA HIS A 1 -0.18 -5.54 29.47
C HIS A 1 0.21 -4.55 28.37
N ALA A 2 1.50 -4.27 28.16
CA ALA A 2 1.97 -3.23 27.22
C ALA A 2 1.57 -3.48 25.76
N ALA A 3 1.55 -4.74 25.31
CA ALA A 3 1.11 -5.06 23.95
C ALA A 3 -0.37 -4.74 23.70
N GLY A 4 -1.23 -4.88 24.72
CA GLY A 4 -2.65 -4.52 24.62
C GLY A 4 -2.87 -3.02 24.43
N GLN A 5 -2.07 -2.19 25.11
CA GLN A 5 -2.11 -0.73 24.94
C GLN A 5 -1.64 -0.30 23.54
N LYS A 6 -0.61 -0.97 22.99
CA LYS A 6 -0.13 -0.75 21.63
C LYS A 6 -1.21 -1.12 20.60
N LEU A 7 -1.83 -2.29 20.75
CA LEU A 7 -2.92 -2.73 19.88
C LEU A 7 -4.08 -1.73 19.89
N HIS A 8 -4.53 -1.32 21.08
CA HIS A 8 -5.61 -0.33 21.24
C HIS A 8 -5.31 0.98 20.52
N ARG A 9 -4.08 1.49 20.63
CA ARG A 9 -3.65 2.73 19.96
C ARG A 9 -3.67 2.60 18.44
N VAL A 10 -3.19 1.46 17.91
CA VAL A 10 -3.20 1.19 16.48
C VAL A 10 -4.63 1.06 15.97
N VAL A 11 -5.48 0.28 16.64
CA VAL A 11 -6.89 0.10 16.29
C VAL A 11 -7.62 1.45 16.25
N LYS A 12 -7.44 2.30 17.27
CA LYS A 12 -8.00 3.65 17.28
C LYS A 12 -7.57 4.48 16.07
N LYS A 13 -6.30 4.38 15.65
CA LYS A 13 -5.77 5.10 14.49
C LYS A 13 -6.39 4.62 13.17
N ILE A 14 -6.59 3.32 13.01
CA ILE A 14 -7.03 2.73 11.74
C ILE A 14 -8.54 2.45 11.65
N ARG A 15 -9.31 2.59 12.75
CA ARG A 15 -10.73 2.20 12.84
C ARG A 15 -11.61 2.72 11.70
N ARG A 16 -11.33 3.93 11.19
CA ARG A 16 -12.08 4.55 10.10
C ARG A 16 -11.94 3.81 8.77
N HIS A 17 -10.88 3.01 8.62
CA HIS A 17 -10.57 2.26 7.40
C HIS A 17 -10.85 0.75 7.53
N MET A 18 -11.18 0.25 8.73
CA MET A 18 -11.43 -1.19 8.94
C MET A 18 -12.74 -1.68 8.32
N PHE A 19 -13.76 -0.82 8.27
CA PHE A 19 -15.13 -1.21 7.90
C PHE A 19 -15.66 -0.50 6.64
N VAL A 20 -14.76 0.00 5.77
CA VAL A 20 -15.17 0.76 4.56
C VAL A 20 -16.03 -0.10 3.62
N PHE A 21 -15.84 -1.43 3.64
CA PHE A 21 -16.68 -2.38 2.89
C PHE A 21 -18.17 -2.35 3.29
N MET A 22 -18.50 -1.93 4.51
CA MET A 22 -19.90 -1.78 4.95
C MET A 22 -20.61 -0.66 4.19
N THR A 23 -19.87 0.40 3.83
CA THR A 23 -20.39 1.58 3.13
C THR A 23 -20.14 1.55 1.63
N ASN A 24 -19.14 0.80 1.17
CA ASN A 24 -18.76 0.70 -0.23
C ASN A 24 -18.68 -0.78 -0.66
N ARG A 25 -19.70 -1.23 -1.40
CA ARG A 25 -19.82 -2.62 -1.88
C ARG A 25 -18.77 -3.02 -2.92
N ALA A 26 -18.04 -2.07 -3.51
CA ALA A 26 -16.93 -2.38 -4.41
C ALA A 26 -15.67 -2.86 -3.65
N ILE A 27 -15.65 -2.78 -2.32
CA ILE A 27 -14.54 -3.23 -1.49
C ILE A 27 -14.89 -4.57 -0.85
N GLU A 28 -14.01 -5.56 -1.05
CA GLU A 28 -14.15 -6.89 -0.45
C GLU A 28 -14.06 -6.81 1.09
N PRO A 29 -14.84 -7.60 1.87
CA PRO A 29 -14.77 -7.63 3.33
C PRO A 29 -13.52 -8.34 3.87
N THR A 30 -12.49 -8.54 3.04
CA THR A 30 -11.25 -9.25 3.37
C THR A 30 -10.04 -8.35 3.12
N ASN A 31 -8.94 -8.62 3.83
CA ASN A 31 -7.68 -7.90 3.63
C ASN A 31 -6.83 -8.48 2.48
N ASN A 32 -7.35 -9.47 1.74
CA ASN A 32 -6.62 -10.23 0.71
C ASN A 32 -5.93 -9.32 -0.32
N GLY A 33 -6.62 -8.27 -0.76
CA GLY A 33 -6.09 -7.31 -1.72
C GLY A 33 -4.87 -6.54 -1.19
N SER A 34 -4.86 -6.20 0.10
CA SER A 34 -3.74 -5.53 0.76
C SER A 34 -2.57 -6.50 0.97
N GLU A 35 -2.85 -7.73 1.42
CA GLU A 35 -1.81 -8.76 1.59
C GLU A 35 -1.11 -9.07 0.27
N ARG A 36 -1.87 -9.27 -0.82
CA ARG A 36 -1.30 -9.48 -2.16
C ARG A 36 -0.40 -8.34 -2.61
N ALA A 37 -0.75 -7.08 -2.29
CA ALA A 37 0.09 -5.92 -2.63
C ALA A 37 1.42 -5.89 -1.85
N LEU A 38 1.45 -6.46 -0.64
CA LEU A 38 2.65 -6.54 0.19
C LEU A 38 3.53 -7.76 -0.13
N ARG A 39 2.97 -8.85 -0.67
CA ARG A 39 3.71 -10.10 -0.99
C ARG A 39 5.03 -9.89 -1.75
N PRO A 40 5.13 -8.99 -2.74
CA PRO A 40 6.40 -8.80 -3.46
C PRO A 40 7.56 -8.31 -2.59
N ALA A 41 7.28 -7.68 -1.44
CA ALA A 41 8.32 -7.25 -0.51
C ALA A 41 9.01 -8.43 0.20
N VAL A 42 8.38 -9.61 0.28
CA VAL A 42 8.94 -10.78 0.97
C VAL A 42 10.11 -11.41 0.19
N PRO A 43 9.97 -11.76 -1.11
CA PRO A 43 11.11 -12.16 -1.93
C PRO A 43 12.18 -11.07 -2.01
N PHE A 44 11.78 -9.80 -2.15
CA PHE A 44 12.71 -8.68 -2.17
C PHE A 44 13.61 -8.67 -0.92
N ARG A 45 13.02 -8.74 0.27
CA ARG A 45 13.78 -8.74 1.54
C ARG A 45 14.68 -9.98 1.65
N LYS A 46 14.22 -11.13 1.18
CA LYS A 46 14.99 -12.38 1.18
C LYS A 46 16.25 -12.27 0.31
N ILE A 47 16.13 -11.68 -0.88
CA ILE A 47 17.23 -11.57 -1.85
C ILE A 47 18.20 -10.45 -1.47
N THR A 48 17.67 -9.29 -1.08
CA THR A 48 18.47 -8.09 -0.82
C THR A 48 18.98 -7.99 0.62
N ASN A 49 18.55 -8.89 1.50
CA ASN A 49 18.74 -8.79 2.95
C ASN A 49 18.18 -7.46 3.54
N GLY A 50 17.19 -6.87 2.86
CA GLY A 50 16.55 -5.62 3.22
C GLY A 50 17.40 -4.37 2.98
N PHE A 51 16.86 -3.21 3.35
CA PHE A 51 17.54 -1.94 3.21
C PHE A 51 18.52 -1.69 4.35
N ARG A 52 19.64 -1.02 4.04
CA ARG A 52 20.63 -0.55 5.02
C ARG A 52 20.40 0.90 5.46
N SER A 53 19.50 1.62 4.77
CA SER A 53 19.10 2.99 5.11
C SER A 53 17.57 3.10 5.23
N GLU A 54 17.11 3.88 6.21
CA GLU A 54 15.68 4.19 6.36
C GLU A 54 15.15 4.92 5.13
N TRP A 55 15.96 5.83 4.57
CA TRP A 55 15.62 6.56 3.35
C TRP A 55 15.31 5.64 2.18
N GLY A 56 16.14 4.61 1.94
CA GLY A 56 15.92 3.64 0.86
C GLY A 56 14.66 2.79 1.08
N ALA A 57 14.37 2.45 2.34
CA ALA A 57 13.14 1.75 2.69
C ALA A 57 11.89 2.60 2.44
N ARG A 58 11.94 3.90 2.78
CA ARG A 58 10.84 4.83 2.55
C ARG A 58 10.64 5.08 1.05
N LEU A 59 11.70 5.34 0.29
CA LEU A 59 11.63 5.50 -1.16
C LEU A 59 11.00 4.28 -1.84
N TYR A 60 11.41 3.07 -1.45
CA TYR A 60 10.83 1.84 -1.98
C TYR A 60 9.33 1.72 -1.64
N ALA A 61 8.95 2.05 -0.41
CA ALA A 61 7.54 2.05 0.00
C ALA A 61 6.72 3.06 -0.82
N ASP A 62 7.25 4.27 -1.04
CA ASP A 62 6.59 5.32 -1.82
C ASP A 62 6.39 4.87 -3.28
N ILE A 63 7.43 4.33 -3.92
CA ILE A 63 7.35 3.79 -5.29
C ILE A 63 6.31 2.66 -5.37
N ARG A 64 6.34 1.71 -4.43
CA ARG A 64 5.37 0.60 -4.40
C ARG A 64 3.94 1.08 -4.19
N SER A 65 3.75 2.15 -3.42
CA SER A 65 2.43 2.76 -3.18
C SER A 65 1.80 3.33 -4.45
N VAL A 66 2.61 3.69 -5.46
CA VAL A 66 2.17 4.22 -6.76
C VAL A 66 2.01 3.10 -7.79
N ILE A 67 3.00 2.20 -7.88
CA ILE A 67 3.02 1.14 -8.88
C ILE A 67 1.89 0.12 -8.66
N GLU A 68 1.56 -0.24 -7.41
CA GLU A 68 0.49 -1.21 -7.17
C GLU A 68 -0.89 -0.72 -7.63
N PRO A 69 -1.32 0.52 -7.32
CA PRO A 69 -2.52 1.10 -7.92
C PRO A 69 -2.44 1.21 -9.45
N ALA A 70 -1.29 1.64 -10.01
CA ALA A 70 -1.12 1.75 -11.45
C ALA A 70 -1.29 0.42 -12.18
N ARG A 71 -0.69 -0.66 -11.63
CA ARG A 71 -0.83 -2.03 -12.15
C ARG A 71 -2.28 -2.49 -12.17
N ARG A 72 -3.07 -2.14 -11.15
CA ARG A 72 -4.51 -2.47 -11.09
C ARG A 72 -5.34 -1.70 -12.13
N ARG A 73 -4.83 -0.57 -12.63
CA ARG A 73 -5.50 0.31 -13.61
C ARG A 73 -4.88 0.21 -15.01
N ALA A 74 -4.08 -0.84 -15.27
CA ALA A 74 -3.35 -1.04 -16.53
C ALA A 74 -2.50 0.17 -16.97
N CYS A 75 -2.03 0.98 -16.02
CA CYS A 75 -1.16 2.13 -16.27
C CYS A 75 0.31 1.69 -16.18
N GLY A 76 1.13 2.07 -17.16
CA GLY A 76 2.56 1.79 -17.17
C GLY A 76 3.27 2.40 -15.95
N ALA A 77 4.28 1.71 -15.41
CA ALA A 77 4.95 2.14 -14.18
C ALA A 77 5.63 3.51 -14.30
N LEU A 78 6.24 3.81 -15.45
CA LEU A 78 6.87 5.10 -15.70
C LEU A 78 5.86 6.24 -15.80
N ASP A 79 4.72 6.00 -16.46
CA ASP A 79 3.66 6.99 -16.59
C ASP A 79 3.00 7.25 -15.25
N ALA A 80 2.78 6.22 -14.44
CA ALA A 80 2.27 6.36 -13.07
C ALA A 80 3.17 7.21 -12.17
N ILE A 81 4.49 7.01 -12.26
CA ILE A 81 5.47 7.84 -11.54
C ILE A 81 5.39 9.29 -12.05
N ARG A 82 5.39 9.52 -13.36
CA ARG A 82 5.27 10.86 -13.94
C ARG A 82 3.99 11.58 -13.51
N ILE A 83 2.85 10.91 -13.58
CA ILE A 83 1.54 11.44 -13.18
C ILE A 83 1.55 11.81 -11.69
N THR A 84 2.12 10.95 -10.85
CA THR A 84 2.23 11.19 -9.41
C THR A 84 3.13 12.40 -9.11
N LEU A 85 4.27 12.51 -9.80
CA LEU A 85 5.19 13.65 -9.66
C LEU A 85 4.55 14.96 -10.18
N ALA A 86 3.65 14.87 -11.16
CA ALA A 86 2.86 16.00 -11.64
C ALA A 86 1.69 16.38 -10.72
N GLY A 87 1.51 15.69 -9.58
CA GLY A 87 0.40 15.91 -8.64
C GLY A 87 -0.97 15.52 -9.20
N GLN A 88 -1.00 14.76 -10.30
CA GLN A 88 -2.22 14.36 -10.97
C GLN A 88 -2.71 13.01 -10.42
N PRO A 89 -4.03 12.79 -10.32
CA PRO A 89 -4.55 11.49 -9.91
C PRO A 89 -4.27 10.45 -11.00
N LEU A 90 -3.91 9.23 -10.59
CA LEU A 90 -3.78 8.11 -11.50
C LEU A 90 -5.12 7.86 -12.22
N PRO A 91 -5.12 7.65 -13.55
CA PRO A 91 -6.34 7.50 -14.35
C PRO A 91 -7.17 6.33 -13.84
N LEU A 92 -8.48 6.53 -13.72
CA LEU A 92 -9.43 5.47 -13.39
C LEU A 92 -9.59 4.57 -14.62
N THR A 93 -9.60 3.26 -14.42
CA THR A 93 -9.93 2.32 -15.49
C THR A 93 -11.40 2.53 -15.88
N SER A 94 -11.66 2.76 -17.17
CA SER A 94 -13.01 2.77 -17.75
C SER A 94 -13.67 1.40 -17.72
#